data_AF-A0A5J6WM02-F1
#
_entry.id   AF-A0A5J6WM02-F1
#
_cell.length_a   1.000
_cell.length_b   1.000
_cell.length_c   1.000
_cell.angle_alpha   90.00
_cell.angle_beta   90.00
_cell.angle_gamma   90.00
#
_symmetry.space_group_name_H-M   'P 1'
#
loop_
_entity.id
_entity.type
_entity.pdbx_description
1 polymer ?
#
loop_
_entity_poly.entity_id
_entity_poly.type
_entity_poly.pdbx_seq_one_letter_code
_entity_poly.pdbx_strand_id
1 'polypeptide(L)'
;MKIQISASNALCKWMKLDLDRIPSIDGKRIGTQTITTDAETLAWQCHVIKNHNNDYNGTVIAVEARSRYVIIIPDLVPLTQAEFEELFLGRLFIEVVNLMLDRRAIEESVADIVASDFSAQDKQFCWFKNTDLSVNGHVSDAESWIRQSCDNNDVTAYSDDEAYGLSMHINEMHKRIAKEGRNSRFVPVERLLEDALFRFAKGLSRDSYPDTPNGHFPSPYPKPIAVNKQEPKVIPDNVVCLANFRKKKL
;
A
#
# COMPACT_ATOMS: atom_id res chain seq x y z
N MET A 1 10.16 -0.76 11.98
CA MET A 1 8.96 -1.00 11.15
C MET A 1 9.36 -1.93 10.02
N LYS A 2 8.47 -2.83 9.61
CA LYS A 2 8.71 -3.71 8.45
C LYS A 2 8.18 -3.06 7.18
N ILE A 3 8.97 -3.07 6.12
CA ILE A 3 8.52 -2.71 4.78
C ILE A 3 8.49 -3.98 3.94
N GLN A 4 7.30 -4.38 3.53
CA GLN A 4 7.13 -5.59 2.72
C GLN A 4 6.99 -5.21 1.25
N ILE A 5 7.93 -5.67 0.42
CA ILE A 5 7.86 -5.51 -1.03
C ILE A 5 7.34 -6.80 -1.66
N SER A 6 6.12 -6.72 -2.19
CA SER A 6 5.52 -7.73 -3.07
C SER A 6 5.91 -7.41 -4.51
N ALA A 7 7.05 -7.95 -4.94
CA ALA A 7 7.57 -7.76 -6.28
C ALA A 7 6.80 -8.63 -7.28
N SER A 8 6.19 -7.98 -8.27
CA SER A 8 5.56 -8.68 -9.39
C SER A 8 6.60 -9.49 -10.20
N ASN A 9 6.12 -10.45 -10.99
CA ASN A 9 7.00 -11.22 -11.86
C ASN A 9 7.74 -10.35 -12.89
N ALA A 10 7.15 -9.25 -13.35
CA ALA A 10 7.80 -8.30 -14.25
C ALA A 10 9.00 -7.62 -13.56
N LEU A 11 8.79 -7.12 -12.33
CA LEU A 11 9.84 -6.47 -11.55
C LEU A 11 10.99 -7.45 -11.24
N CYS A 12 10.67 -8.66 -10.78
CA CYS A 12 11.68 -9.68 -10.50
C CYS A 12 12.53 -10.00 -11.74
N LYS A 13 11.90 -10.14 -12.91
CA LYS A 13 12.62 -10.41 -14.16
C LYS A 13 13.52 -9.25 -14.58
N TRP A 14 13.01 -8.02 -14.45
CA TRP A 14 13.72 -6.82 -14.86
C TRP A 14 14.96 -6.55 -13.98
N MET A 15 14.81 -6.67 -12.66
CA MET A 15 15.90 -6.55 -11.67
C MET A 15 16.73 -7.82 -11.49
N LYS A 16 16.41 -8.92 -12.20
CA LYS A 16 17.06 -10.24 -12.09
C LYS A 16 17.07 -10.80 -10.64
N LEU A 17 15.97 -10.60 -9.91
CA LEU A 17 15.82 -11.07 -8.54
C LEU A 17 15.35 -12.53 -8.50
N ASP A 18 15.96 -13.31 -7.62
CA ASP A 18 15.49 -14.64 -7.22
C ASP A 18 14.91 -14.54 -5.80
N LEU A 19 13.59 -14.43 -5.71
CA LEU A 19 12.87 -14.21 -4.45
C LEU A 19 11.92 -15.36 -4.18
N ASP A 20 11.80 -15.69 -2.89
CA ASP A 20 10.79 -16.62 -2.41
C ASP A 20 9.38 -16.12 -2.73
N ARG A 21 8.49 -17.06 -3.04
CA ARG A 21 7.07 -16.77 -3.22
C ARG A 21 6.36 -16.84 -1.88
N ILE A 22 5.40 -15.96 -1.64
CA ILE A 22 4.54 -16.08 -0.46
C ILE A 22 3.80 -17.42 -0.53
N PRO A 23 3.94 -18.29 0.50
CA PRO A 23 3.30 -19.60 0.51
C PRO A 23 1.79 -19.45 0.59
N SER A 24 1.07 -20.46 0.10
CA SER A 24 -0.38 -20.53 0.28
C SER A 24 -0.74 -21.60 1.30
N ILE A 25 -1.68 -21.27 2.18
CA ILE A 25 -2.22 -22.19 3.19
C ILE A 25 -2.87 -23.42 2.54
N ASP A 26 -3.48 -23.26 1.36
CA ASP A 26 -4.16 -24.34 0.62
C ASP A 26 -3.30 -24.95 -0.51
N GLY A 27 -2.04 -24.51 -0.64
CA GLY A 27 -1.13 -24.91 -1.72
C GLY A 27 -1.49 -24.38 -3.12
N LYS A 28 -2.60 -23.64 -3.28
CA LYS A 28 -3.01 -23.00 -4.54
C LYS A 28 -2.58 -21.54 -4.54
N ARG A 29 -2.46 -20.89 -5.71
CA ARG A 29 -2.18 -19.42 -5.77
C ARG A 29 -0.87 -18.98 -5.09
N ILE A 30 0.16 -19.83 -5.10
CA ILE A 30 1.49 -19.48 -4.57
C ILE A 30 2.06 -18.28 -5.34
N GLY A 31 2.45 -17.24 -4.61
CA GLY A 31 2.88 -15.97 -5.22
C GLY A 31 1.73 -15.11 -5.76
N THR A 32 0.48 -15.37 -5.36
CA THR A 32 -0.65 -14.44 -5.57
C THR A 32 -1.48 -14.26 -4.30
N GLN A 33 -0.79 -14.16 -3.17
CA GLN A 33 -1.35 -13.97 -1.84
C GLN A 33 -1.68 -12.51 -1.57
N THR A 34 -2.68 -12.29 -0.73
CA THR A 34 -3.03 -10.94 -0.26
C THR A 34 -1.95 -10.42 0.67
N ILE A 35 -1.50 -9.20 0.42
CA ILE A 35 -0.60 -8.47 1.31
C ILE A 35 -1.42 -7.51 2.17
N THR A 36 -0.93 -7.20 3.37
CA THR A 36 -1.67 -6.37 4.33
C THR A 36 -0.70 -5.40 4.98
N THR A 37 -1.16 -4.16 5.07
CA THR A 37 -0.53 -3.12 5.87
C THR A 37 -1.27 -3.05 7.21
N ASP A 38 -0.51 -3.05 8.29
CA ASP A 38 -0.98 -3.01 9.68
C ASP A 38 -0.10 -2.07 10.51
N ALA A 39 -0.30 -2.03 11.83
CA ALA A 39 0.46 -1.12 12.69
C ALA A 39 1.99 -1.32 12.62
N GLU A 40 2.48 -2.51 12.28
CA GLU A 40 3.91 -2.86 12.29
C GLU A 40 4.52 -2.97 10.88
N THR A 41 3.68 -3.28 9.90
CA THR A 41 4.08 -3.60 8.52
C THR A 41 3.46 -2.62 7.54
N LEU A 42 4.30 -2.02 6.70
CA LEU A 42 3.90 -1.23 5.54
C LEU A 42 4.17 -2.03 4.26
N ALA A 43 3.11 -2.53 3.62
CA ALA A 43 3.21 -3.44 2.48
C ALA A 43 2.91 -2.74 1.15
N TRP A 44 3.76 -2.99 0.15
CA TRP A 44 3.67 -2.41 -1.18
C TRP A 44 3.73 -3.49 -2.25
N GLN A 45 2.88 -3.38 -3.28
CA GLN A 45 3.04 -4.13 -4.51
C GLN A 45 3.83 -3.29 -5.52
N CYS A 46 4.97 -3.80 -5.96
CA CYS A 46 5.84 -3.13 -6.91
C CYS A 46 5.82 -3.83 -8.27
N HIS A 47 5.60 -3.04 -9.31
CA HIS A 47 5.56 -3.47 -10.71
C HIS A 47 6.48 -2.60 -11.55
N VAL A 48 6.93 -3.10 -12.69
CA VAL A 48 7.69 -2.32 -13.66
C VAL A 48 7.05 -2.47 -15.02
N ILE A 49 6.95 -1.34 -15.71
CA ILE A 49 6.58 -1.27 -17.11
C ILE A 49 7.80 -0.78 -17.89
N LYS A 50 8.03 -1.36 -19.07
CA LYS A 50 9.07 -0.86 -19.97
C LYS A 50 8.60 0.43 -20.63
N ASN A 51 9.48 1.42 -20.69
CA ASN A 51 9.22 2.73 -21.30
C ASN A 51 8.99 2.59 -22.81
N HIS A 52 9.84 1.81 -23.49
CA HIS A 52 9.66 1.44 -24.89
C HIS A 52 9.92 -0.07 -25.12
N ASN A 53 9.45 -0.59 -26.25
CA ASN A 53 9.78 -1.93 -26.70
C ASN A 53 11.30 -2.06 -26.91
N ASN A 54 11.91 -3.06 -26.28
CA ASN A 54 13.37 -3.30 -26.23
C ASN A 54 14.19 -2.29 -25.40
N ASP A 55 13.56 -1.37 -24.70
CA ASP A 55 14.27 -0.53 -23.74
C ASP A 55 14.73 -1.35 -22.53
N TYR A 56 15.90 -0.98 -22.01
CA TYR A 56 16.41 -1.46 -20.74
C TYR A 56 15.77 -0.69 -19.58
N ASN A 57 15.42 0.57 -19.82
CA ASN A 57 14.80 1.42 -18.82
C ASN A 57 13.34 1.05 -18.57
N GLY A 58 12.91 1.28 -17.34
CA GLY A 58 11.55 0.98 -16.90
C GLY A 58 11.04 1.98 -15.89
N THR A 59 9.73 2.16 -15.89
CA THR A 59 9.01 2.92 -14.87
C THR A 59 8.45 1.97 -13.84
N VAL A 60 8.82 2.18 -12.57
CA VAL A 60 8.30 1.41 -11.45
C VAL A 60 7.01 2.04 -10.93
N ILE A 61 6.01 1.19 -10.70
CA ILE A 61 4.74 1.53 -10.07
C ILE A 61 4.71 0.79 -8.73
N ALA A 62 4.71 1.53 -7.62
CA ALA A 62 4.54 0.97 -6.29
C ALA A 62 3.16 1.37 -5.74
N VAL A 63 2.37 0.37 -5.31
CA VAL A 63 1.02 0.61 -4.78
C VAL A 63 0.90 0.06 -3.36
N GLU A 64 0.51 0.91 -2.42
CA GLU A 64 0.38 0.56 -1.02
C GLU A 64 -0.87 -0.30 -0.75
N ALA A 65 -0.72 -1.30 0.11
CA ALA A 65 -1.69 -2.37 0.34
C ALA A 65 -2.96 -1.98 1.11
N ARG A 66 -3.07 -0.80 1.72
CA ARG A 66 -4.30 -0.33 2.40
C ARG A 66 -4.93 0.87 1.72
N SER A 67 -4.15 1.91 1.54
CA SER A 67 -4.50 3.21 0.96
C SER A 67 -4.65 3.17 -0.55
N ARG A 68 -4.07 2.17 -1.23
CA ARG A 68 -3.95 2.16 -2.71
C ARG A 68 -3.22 3.38 -3.25
N TYR A 69 -2.42 4.03 -2.42
CA TYR A 69 -1.57 5.13 -2.83
C TYR A 69 -0.52 4.61 -3.80
N VAL A 70 -0.30 5.36 -4.88
CA VAL A 70 0.58 5.01 -5.99
C VAL A 70 1.79 5.92 -5.94
N ILE A 71 2.98 5.33 -5.98
CA ILE A 71 4.24 6.03 -6.26
C ILE A 71 4.68 5.59 -7.65
N ILE A 72 5.03 6.57 -8.49
CA ILE A 72 5.59 6.35 -9.82
C ILE A 72 7.05 6.77 -9.77
N ILE A 73 7.95 5.86 -10.13
CA ILE A 73 9.39 6.13 -10.19
C ILE A 73 9.82 5.91 -11.65
N PRO A 74 10.00 6.99 -12.42
CA PRO A 74 10.18 6.90 -13.86
C PRO A 74 11.62 6.62 -14.25
N ASP A 75 11.78 6.16 -15.50
CA ASP A 75 13.06 6.09 -16.22
C ASP A 75 14.26 5.47 -15.47
N LEU A 76 14.00 4.40 -14.73
CA LEU A 76 15.04 3.69 -14.01
C LEU A 76 15.75 2.70 -14.92
N VAL A 77 17.04 2.48 -14.66
CA VAL A 77 17.73 1.24 -15.04
C VAL A 77 17.44 0.16 -13.97
N PRO A 78 17.51 -1.15 -14.30
CA PRO A 78 17.44 -2.22 -13.32
C PRO A 78 18.39 -2.01 -12.15
N LEU A 79 17.80 -1.85 -10.97
CA LEU A 79 18.51 -1.67 -9.72
C LEU A 79 18.78 -3.03 -9.05
N THR A 80 19.82 -3.08 -8.24
CA THR A 80 19.94 -4.10 -7.19
C THR A 80 18.85 -3.92 -6.13
N GLN A 81 18.65 -4.92 -5.28
CA GLN A 81 17.68 -4.82 -4.20
C GLN A 81 18.02 -3.66 -3.23
N ALA A 82 19.30 -3.49 -2.88
CA ALA A 82 19.73 -2.44 -1.96
C ALA A 82 19.53 -1.02 -2.54
N GLU A 83 19.88 -0.83 -3.82
CA GLU A 83 19.65 0.46 -4.51
C GLU A 83 18.15 0.78 -4.60
N PHE A 84 17.31 -0.23 -4.85
CA PHE A 84 15.86 -0.03 -4.83
C PHE A 84 15.36 0.37 -3.44
N GLU A 85 15.83 -0.28 -2.38
CA GLU A 85 15.43 0.02 -1.00
C GLU A 85 15.78 1.47 -0.63
N GLU A 86 17.00 1.93 -0.95
CA GLU A 86 17.42 3.32 -0.73
C GLU A 86 16.57 4.31 -1.51
N LEU A 87 16.41 4.09 -2.82
CA LEU A 87 15.59 4.94 -3.70
C LEU A 87 14.13 5.00 -3.23
N PHE A 88 13.55 3.84 -2.90
CA PHE A 88 12.18 3.73 -2.45
C PHE A 88 11.96 4.44 -1.12
N LEU A 89 12.90 4.33 -0.17
CA LEU A 89 12.83 5.07 1.09
C LEU A 89 12.91 6.58 0.88
N GLY A 90 13.83 7.04 0.04
CA GLY A 90 13.96 8.46 -0.31
C GLY A 90 12.67 8.99 -0.92
N ARG A 91 12.07 8.23 -1.86
CA ARG A 91 10.81 8.62 -2.48
C ARG A 91 9.65 8.60 -1.48
N LEU A 92 9.52 7.53 -0.70
CA LEU A 92 8.47 7.42 0.33
C LEU A 92 8.57 8.58 1.33
N PHE A 93 9.78 8.96 1.75
CA PHE A 93 10.01 10.08 2.65
C PHE A 93 9.47 11.40 2.07
N ILE A 94 9.86 11.72 0.84
CA ILE A 94 9.40 12.94 0.15
C ILE A 94 7.87 12.95 0.04
N GLU A 95 7.27 11.84 -0.38
CA GLU A 95 5.82 11.69 -0.50
C GLU A 95 5.14 11.95 0.84
N VAL A 96 5.55 11.29 1.93
CA VAL A 96 4.86 11.45 3.23
C VAL A 96 5.01 12.85 3.81
N VAL A 97 6.18 13.50 3.71
CA VAL A 97 6.38 14.86 4.23
C VAL A 97 5.56 15.87 3.43
N ASN A 98 5.60 15.80 2.09
CA ASN A 98 4.79 16.67 1.24
C ASN A 98 3.29 16.50 1.54
N LEU A 99 2.81 15.26 1.68
CA LEU A 99 1.42 15.00 2.05
C LEU A 99 1.03 15.66 3.37
N MET A 100 1.89 15.57 4.39
CA MET A 100 1.61 16.17 5.70
C MET A 100 1.55 17.70 5.64
N LEU A 101 2.45 18.34 4.89
CA LEU A 101 2.53 19.79 4.74
C LEU A 101 1.39 20.33 3.85
N ASP A 102 1.16 19.73 2.69
CA ASP A 102 0.12 20.14 1.74
C ASP A 102 -1.28 20.06 2.36
N ARG A 103 -1.50 19.04 3.18
CA ARG A 103 -2.76 18.84 3.91
C ARG A 103 -2.81 19.60 5.24
N ARG A 104 -1.76 20.36 5.57
CA ARG A 104 -1.62 21.18 6.79
C ARG A 104 -1.83 20.36 8.06
N ALA A 105 -1.49 19.07 8.02
CA ALA A 105 -1.61 18.15 9.14
C ALA A 105 -0.52 18.37 10.20
N ILE A 106 0.63 18.90 9.76
CA ILE A 106 1.71 19.39 10.59
C ILE A 106 2.06 20.84 10.21
N GLU A 107 2.78 21.54 11.07
CA GLU A 107 3.38 22.84 10.74
C GLU A 107 4.74 22.65 10.05
N GLU A 108 5.13 23.60 9.20
CA GLU A 108 6.45 23.61 8.55
C GLU A 108 7.61 23.64 9.57
N SER A 109 7.38 24.30 10.72
CA SER A 109 8.33 24.42 11.84
C SER A 109 8.71 23.07 12.46
N VAL A 110 7.89 22.03 12.27
CA VAL A 110 8.13 20.68 12.82
C VAL A 110 8.51 19.66 11.74
N ALA A 111 8.67 20.08 10.48
CA ALA A 111 9.02 19.19 9.38
C ALA A 111 10.38 18.49 9.59
N ASP A 112 11.36 19.22 10.14
CA ASP A 112 12.68 18.66 10.48
C ASP A 112 12.60 17.57 11.56
N ILE A 113 11.63 17.67 12.48
CA ILE A 113 11.40 16.64 13.50
C ILE A 113 10.87 15.37 12.83
N VAL A 114 9.92 15.50 11.91
CA VAL A 114 9.42 14.36 11.11
C VAL A 114 10.55 13.73 10.29
N ALA A 115 11.44 14.54 9.70
CA ALA A 115 12.60 14.06 8.95
C ALA A 115 13.58 13.27 9.83
N SER A 116 13.87 13.79 11.02
CA SER A 116 14.72 13.13 12.01
C SER A 116 14.10 11.81 12.48
N ASP A 117 12.81 11.81 12.84
CA ASP A 117 12.10 10.62 13.32
C ASP A 117 11.96 9.56 12.23
N PHE A 118 11.64 9.98 10.99
CA PHE A 118 11.64 9.09 9.85
C PHE A 118 13.01 8.44 9.70
N SER A 119 14.09 9.21 9.70
CA SER A 119 15.46 8.70 9.51
C SER A 119 15.91 7.77 10.64
N ALA A 120 15.62 8.11 11.90
CA ALA A 120 16.01 7.35 13.08
C ALA A 120 15.25 6.02 13.24
N GLN A 121 14.08 5.89 12.61
CA GLN A 121 13.29 4.67 12.70
C GLN A 121 13.96 3.52 11.93
N ASP A 122 14.25 2.42 12.65
CA ASP A 122 14.72 1.17 12.03
C ASP A 122 13.68 0.64 11.02
N LYS A 123 14.09 0.49 9.76
CA LYS A 123 13.25 0.01 8.66
C LYS A 123 13.85 -1.27 8.12
N GLN A 124 13.11 -2.35 8.25
CA GLN A 124 13.54 -3.68 7.83
C GLN A 124 12.74 -4.08 6.60
N PHE A 125 13.44 -4.31 5.48
CA PHE A 125 12.82 -4.77 4.26
C PHE A 125 12.65 -6.29 4.26
N CYS A 126 11.49 -6.75 3.76
CA CYS A 126 11.30 -8.13 3.36
C CYS A 126 10.71 -8.18 1.95
N TRP A 127 11.24 -9.08 1.13
CA TRP A 127 10.90 -9.16 -0.30
C TRP A 127 10.28 -10.51 -0.62
N PHE A 128 9.23 -10.47 -1.44
CA PHE A 128 8.60 -11.67 -1.96
C PHE A 128 8.25 -11.51 -3.43
N LYS A 129 8.41 -12.59 -4.19
CA LYS A 129 7.81 -12.71 -5.53
C LYS A 129 6.32 -12.98 -5.37
N ASN A 130 5.50 -11.93 -5.50
CA ASN A 130 4.07 -12.02 -5.28
C ASN A 130 3.27 -10.97 -6.06
N THR A 131 2.06 -11.34 -6.51
CA THR A 131 1.07 -10.42 -7.10
C THR A 131 -0.26 -10.56 -6.39
N ASP A 132 -0.55 -9.62 -5.49
CA ASP A 132 -1.85 -9.50 -4.84
C ASP A 132 -2.89 -8.98 -5.84
N LEU A 133 -3.83 -9.84 -6.21
CA LEU A 133 -4.89 -9.51 -7.17
C LEU A 133 -5.83 -8.40 -6.69
N SER A 134 -5.93 -8.16 -5.38
CA SER A 134 -6.74 -7.06 -4.83
C SER A 134 -6.08 -5.69 -4.98
N VAL A 135 -4.75 -5.65 -5.16
CA VAL A 135 -3.97 -4.43 -5.44
C VAL A 135 -3.73 -4.29 -6.94
N ASN A 136 -3.60 -5.41 -7.65
CA ASN A 136 -3.20 -5.44 -9.06
C ASN A 136 -4.12 -4.62 -9.97
N GLY A 137 -5.42 -4.53 -9.67
CA GLY A 137 -6.32 -3.65 -10.44
C GLY A 137 -5.88 -2.19 -10.44
N HIS A 138 -5.33 -1.69 -9.32
CA HIS A 138 -4.81 -0.33 -9.21
C HIS A 138 -3.44 -0.15 -9.85
N VAL A 139 -2.63 -1.21 -9.89
CA VAL A 139 -1.38 -1.22 -10.67
C VAL A 139 -1.68 -1.08 -12.16
N SER A 140 -2.61 -1.88 -12.68
CA SER A 140 -3.01 -1.84 -14.10
C SER A 140 -3.69 -0.53 -14.49
N ASP A 141 -4.46 0.07 -13.57
CA ASP A 141 -5.05 1.40 -13.74
C ASP A 141 -3.95 2.47 -13.85
N ALA A 142 -2.98 2.50 -12.91
CA ALA A 142 -1.85 3.41 -12.97
C ALA A 142 -0.97 3.22 -14.22
N GLU A 143 -0.74 1.97 -14.65
CA GLU A 143 -0.06 1.68 -15.91
C GLU A 143 -0.82 2.29 -17.11
N SER A 144 -2.14 2.17 -17.13
CA SER A 144 -2.97 2.73 -18.21
C SER A 144 -2.86 4.25 -18.26
N TRP A 145 -2.88 4.92 -17.10
CA TRP A 145 -2.64 6.36 -17.00
C TRP A 145 -1.25 6.75 -17.50
N ILE A 146 -0.20 6.04 -17.11
CA ILE A 146 1.17 6.33 -17.56
C ILE A 146 1.25 6.19 -19.08
N ARG A 147 0.78 5.08 -19.65
CA ARG A 147 0.84 4.83 -21.10
C ARG A 147 0.07 5.88 -21.89
N GLN A 148 -1.19 6.11 -21.52
CA GLN A 148 -2.03 7.08 -22.21
C GLN A 148 -1.45 8.50 -22.12
N SER A 149 -0.93 8.87 -20.95
CA SER A 149 -0.38 10.20 -20.75
C SER A 149 0.98 10.35 -21.47
N CYS A 150 1.80 9.31 -21.54
CA CYS A 150 3.00 9.29 -22.39
C CYS A 150 2.65 9.46 -23.87
N ASP A 151 1.68 8.69 -24.37
CA ASP A 151 1.22 8.75 -25.76
C ASP A 151 0.67 10.14 -26.12
N ASN A 152 -0.10 10.76 -25.21
CA ASN A 152 -0.69 12.09 -25.42
C ASN A 152 0.34 13.23 -25.45
N ASN A 153 1.47 13.07 -24.74
CA ASN A 153 2.52 14.09 -24.63
C ASN A 153 3.73 13.80 -25.54
N ASP A 154 3.68 12.70 -26.31
CA ASP A 154 4.79 12.23 -27.16
C ASP A 154 6.11 12.06 -26.41
N VAL A 155 6.03 11.48 -25.20
CA VAL A 155 7.19 11.19 -24.34
C VAL A 155 7.31 9.70 -24.07
N THR A 156 8.54 9.19 -24.02
CA THR A 156 8.80 7.77 -23.74
C THR A 156 8.86 7.47 -22.24
N ALA A 157 9.23 8.46 -21.44
CA ALA A 157 9.29 8.37 -19.99
C ALA A 157 9.06 9.77 -19.39
N TYR A 158 8.60 9.79 -18.14
CA TYR A 158 8.46 11.04 -17.39
C TYR A 158 9.74 11.46 -16.70
N SER A 159 9.89 12.77 -16.50
CA SER A 159 10.72 13.31 -15.44
C SER A 159 10.11 13.01 -14.06
N ASP A 160 10.91 13.15 -12.99
CA ASP A 160 10.44 12.93 -11.62
C ASP A 160 9.25 13.82 -11.25
N ASP A 161 9.24 15.07 -11.71
CA ASP A 161 8.17 16.05 -11.44
C ASP A 161 6.87 15.68 -12.16
N GLU A 162 6.95 15.26 -13.42
CA GLU A 162 5.78 14.80 -14.17
C GLU A 162 5.21 13.51 -13.58
N ALA A 163 6.07 12.58 -13.18
CA ALA A 163 5.67 11.34 -12.51
C ALA A 163 5.00 11.61 -11.16
N TYR A 164 5.51 12.58 -10.39
CA TYR A 164 4.86 13.04 -9.15
C TYR A 164 3.50 13.69 -9.42
N GLY A 165 3.42 14.58 -10.42
CA GLY A 165 2.15 15.22 -10.80
C GLY A 165 1.09 14.20 -11.20
N LEU A 166 1.47 13.20 -12.00
CA LEU A 166 0.57 12.12 -12.40
C LEU A 166 0.19 11.21 -11.23
N SER A 167 1.15 10.84 -10.37
CA SER A 167 0.85 10.02 -9.19
C SER A 167 -0.14 10.72 -8.27
N MET A 168 0.04 12.03 -8.03
CA MET A 168 -0.87 12.84 -7.23
C MET A 168 -2.27 12.90 -7.85
N HIS A 169 -2.39 13.13 -9.16
CA HIS A 169 -3.67 13.06 -9.85
C HIS A 169 -4.38 11.71 -9.62
N ILE A 170 -3.64 10.60 -9.74
CA ILE A 170 -4.16 9.24 -9.49
C ILE A 170 -4.59 9.05 -8.02
N ASN A 171 -3.84 9.62 -7.09
CA ASN A 171 -4.05 9.45 -5.65
C ASN A 171 -5.18 10.33 -5.08
N GLU A 172 -5.62 11.35 -5.81
CA GLU A 172 -6.79 12.17 -5.46
C GLU A 172 -8.10 11.61 -6.02
N MET A 173 -8.03 10.64 -6.92
CA MET A 173 -9.23 9.96 -7.43
C MET A 173 -9.83 9.02 -6.40
N HIS A 174 -11.17 9.01 -6.32
CA HIS A 174 -11.90 8.10 -5.44
C HIS A 174 -11.74 6.65 -5.91
N LYS A 175 -11.25 5.79 -5.02
CA LYS A 175 -11.09 4.36 -5.27
C LYS A 175 -12.17 3.55 -4.55
N ARG A 176 -12.33 2.29 -4.97
CA ARG A 176 -13.27 1.32 -4.39
C ARG A 176 -12.57 0.00 -4.15
N ILE A 177 -12.92 -0.67 -3.04
CA ILE A 177 -12.47 -2.04 -2.75
C ILE A 177 -13.69 -2.94 -2.69
N ALA A 178 -13.73 -3.98 -3.54
CA ALA A 178 -14.88 -4.86 -3.66
C ALA A 178 -15.32 -5.50 -2.32
N LYS A 179 -14.37 -5.78 -1.43
CA LYS A 179 -14.61 -6.37 -0.10
C LYS A 179 -15.26 -5.41 0.90
N GLU A 180 -15.09 -4.09 0.73
CA GLU A 180 -15.64 -3.08 1.65
C GLU A 180 -17.09 -2.68 1.28
N GLY A 181 -17.70 -3.34 0.28
CA GLY A 181 -19.07 -3.06 -0.19
C GLY A 181 -19.14 -2.05 -1.33
N ARG A 182 -20.27 -2.00 -2.06
CA ARG A 182 -20.41 -1.18 -3.29
C ARG A 182 -20.32 0.34 -3.05
N ASN A 183 -20.52 0.80 -1.81
CA ASN A 183 -20.66 2.21 -1.45
C ASN A 183 -19.44 2.80 -0.73
N SER A 184 -18.47 1.98 -0.31
CA SER A 184 -17.24 2.48 0.31
C SER A 184 -16.30 3.01 -0.77
N ARG A 185 -16.34 4.32 -0.94
CA ARG A 185 -15.32 5.07 -1.67
C ARG A 185 -14.35 5.67 -0.65
N PHE A 186 -13.10 5.79 -1.06
CA PHE A 186 -12.07 6.48 -0.28
C PHE A 186 -11.11 7.17 -1.22
N VAL A 187 -10.37 8.14 -0.69
CA VAL A 187 -9.31 8.82 -1.42
C VAL A 187 -7.95 8.31 -0.91
N PRO A 188 -7.07 7.80 -1.79
CA PRO A 188 -5.75 7.30 -1.40
C PRO A 188 -4.89 8.28 -0.60
N VAL A 189 -4.87 9.56 -0.98
CA VAL A 189 -4.12 10.60 -0.24
C VAL A 189 -4.55 10.66 1.22
N GLU A 190 -5.86 10.58 1.50
CA GLU A 190 -6.39 10.63 2.87
C GLU A 190 -5.94 9.41 3.68
N ARG A 191 -6.06 8.21 3.10
CA ARG A 191 -5.64 6.97 3.76
C ARG A 191 -4.13 6.91 3.99
N LEU A 192 -3.31 7.34 3.03
CA LEU A 192 -1.87 7.35 3.26
C LEU A 192 -1.50 8.39 4.31
N LEU A 193 -2.12 9.57 4.29
CA LEU A 193 -1.89 10.62 5.28
C LEU A 193 -2.16 10.11 6.71
N GLU A 194 -3.30 9.48 6.96
CA GLU A 194 -3.61 8.89 8.27
C GLU A 194 -2.51 7.93 8.75
N ASP A 195 -2.02 7.07 7.86
CA ASP A 195 -0.98 6.10 8.18
C ASP A 195 0.37 6.76 8.42
N ALA A 196 0.74 7.72 7.56
CA ALA A 196 1.97 8.47 7.68
C ALA A 196 2.01 9.25 9.00
N LEU A 197 0.92 9.92 9.38
CA LEU A 197 0.81 10.66 10.61
C LEU A 197 0.92 9.74 11.84
N PHE A 198 0.24 8.59 11.81
CA PHE A 198 0.35 7.57 12.85
C PHE A 198 1.79 7.05 13.02
N ARG A 199 2.49 6.79 11.92
CA ARG A 199 3.84 6.20 11.93
C ARG A 199 4.93 7.21 12.28
N PHE A 200 4.87 8.40 11.69
CA PHE A 200 6.03 9.31 11.59
C PHE A 200 5.81 10.68 12.26
N ALA A 201 4.59 11.11 12.57
CA ALA A 201 4.31 12.43 13.13
C ALA A 201 3.88 12.40 14.62
N LYS A 202 4.34 11.38 15.35
CA LYS A 202 3.93 11.11 16.74
C LYS A 202 4.12 12.34 17.63
N GLY A 203 3.03 12.86 18.22
CA GLY A 203 3.13 14.01 19.13
C GLY A 203 3.08 15.37 18.43
N LEU A 204 3.10 15.40 17.09
CA LEU A 204 3.23 16.61 16.27
C LEU A 204 1.91 17.07 15.67
N SER A 205 0.78 16.53 16.13
CA SER A 205 -0.50 16.97 15.60
C SER A 205 -0.79 18.41 15.94
N ARG A 206 -1.22 19.16 14.92
CA ARG A 206 -1.79 20.49 15.10
C ARG A 206 -3.12 20.46 15.88
N ASP A 207 -3.89 19.40 15.69
CA ASP A 207 -5.23 19.25 16.28
C ASP A 207 -5.20 18.34 17.51
N SER A 208 -6.18 18.51 18.39
CA SER A 208 -6.35 17.63 19.56
C SER A 208 -7.17 16.40 19.21
N TYR A 209 -6.65 15.20 19.52
CA TYR A 209 -7.38 13.94 19.41
C TYR A 209 -7.73 13.39 20.79
N PRO A 210 -8.99 13.51 21.27
CA PRO A 210 -9.37 13.19 22.66
C PRO A 210 -9.09 11.73 23.06
N ASP A 211 -9.20 10.81 22.11
CA ASP A 211 -9.01 9.36 22.34
C ASP A 211 -7.54 8.91 22.19
N THR A 212 -6.61 9.84 21.95
CA THR A 212 -5.18 9.57 21.77
C THR A 212 -4.37 10.47 22.70
N PRO A 213 -3.80 9.94 23.80
CA PRO A 213 -3.01 10.74 24.73
C PRO A 213 -1.81 11.43 24.06
N ASN A 214 -1.45 12.62 24.54
CA ASN A 214 -0.15 13.28 24.30
C ASN A 214 0.22 13.58 22.83
N GLY A 215 -0.72 14.07 22.01
CA GLY A 215 -0.42 14.59 20.67
C GLY A 215 -0.18 13.53 19.59
N HIS A 216 -0.40 12.24 19.91
CA HIS A 216 -0.33 11.17 18.92
C HIS A 216 -1.53 11.20 17.96
N PHE A 217 -1.29 10.76 16.73
CA PHE A 217 -2.36 10.52 15.76
C PHE A 217 -2.99 9.14 16.01
N PRO A 218 -4.33 9.01 15.83
CA PRO A 218 -5.02 7.73 16.03
C PRO A 218 -4.52 6.68 15.03
N SER A 219 -4.42 5.42 15.48
CA SER A 219 -4.13 4.30 14.60
C SER A 219 -5.25 4.15 13.56
N PRO A 220 -4.96 4.15 12.25
CA PRO A 220 -5.97 3.90 11.21
C PRO A 220 -6.35 2.41 11.10
N TYR A 221 -5.67 1.55 11.86
CA TYR A 221 -5.93 0.12 11.92
C TYR A 221 -6.98 -0.19 12.96
N PRO A 222 -7.94 -1.09 12.65
CA PRO A 222 -8.87 -1.59 13.64
C PRO A 222 -8.11 -2.08 14.87
N LYS A 223 -8.50 -1.63 16.06
CA LYS A 223 -7.97 -2.20 17.30
C LYS A 223 -8.19 -3.72 17.22
N PRO A 224 -7.19 -4.55 17.56
CA PRO A 224 -7.43 -5.97 17.74
C PRO A 224 -8.66 -6.08 18.61
N ILE A 225 -9.68 -6.81 18.16
CA ILE A 225 -10.81 -7.12 19.02
C ILE A 225 -10.18 -7.81 20.20
N ALA A 226 -10.05 -7.11 21.32
CA ALA A 226 -9.74 -7.74 22.59
C ALA A 226 -10.74 -8.89 22.63
N VAL A 227 -10.24 -10.12 22.71
CA VAL A 227 -11.08 -11.29 22.88
C VAL A 227 -11.81 -11.04 24.18
N ASN A 228 -12.95 -10.34 24.11
CA ASN A 228 -13.99 -10.46 25.08
C ASN A 228 -14.18 -11.97 25.08
N LYS A 229 -13.79 -12.59 26.18
CA LYS A 229 -14.34 -13.87 26.60
C LYS A 229 -15.85 -13.67 26.68
N GLN A 230 -16.52 -13.59 25.54
CA GLN A 230 -17.90 -13.97 25.45
C GLN A 230 -17.84 -15.47 25.72
N GLU A 231 -18.17 -15.82 26.96
CA GLU A 231 -18.59 -17.17 27.29
C GLU A 231 -19.48 -17.66 26.13
N PRO A 232 -19.27 -18.89 25.64
CA PRO A 232 -20.02 -19.39 24.51
C PRO A 232 -21.51 -19.23 24.82
N LYS A 233 -22.19 -18.34 24.07
CA LYS A 233 -23.64 -18.26 24.10
C LYS A 233 -24.14 -19.62 23.67
N VAL A 234 -24.70 -20.35 24.63
CA VAL A 234 -25.42 -21.60 24.38
C VAL A 234 -26.44 -21.30 23.29
N ILE A 235 -26.23 -21.89 22.12
CA ILE A 235 -27.18 -21.83 21.02
C ILE A 235 -28.40 -22.60 21.52
N PRO A 236 -29.61 -22.01 21.57
CA PRO A 236 -30.79 -22.76 21.91
C PRO A 236 -30.98 -23.89 20.88
N ASP A 237 -31.40 -25.05 21.38
CA ASP A 237 -31.45 -26.33 20.68
C ASP A 237 -32.63 -26.42 19.68
N ASN A 238 -32.81 -25.38 18.87
CA ASN A 238 -33.91 -25.24 17.92
C ASN A 238 -33.45 -24.97 16.48
N VAL A 239 -32.16 -25.18 16.16
CA VAL A 239 -31.67 -25.16 14.78
C VAL A 239 -31.80 -26.56 14.18
N VAL A 240 -32.90 -26.78 13.45
CA VAL A 240 -33.06 -27.98 12.61
C VAL A 240 -32.03 -27.93 11.47
N CYS A 241 -31.04 -28.82 11.51
CA CYS A 241 -30.10 -29.00 10.41
C CYS A 241 -30.84 -29.46 9.14
N LEU A 242 -30.77 -28.66 8.07
CA LEU A 242 -31.43 -28.90 6.76
C LEU A 242 -31.08 -30.27 6.14
N ALA A 243 -29.96 -30.88 6.54
CA ALA A 243 -29.58 -32.24 6.14
C ALA A 243 -30.52 -33.33 6.69
N ASN A 244 -31.19 -33.08 7.83
CA ASN A 244 -32.11 -34.02 8.46
C ASN A 244 -33.57 -33.86 8.00
N PHE A 245 -33.93 -32.76 7.32
CA PHE A 245 -35.29 -32.52 6.83
C PHE A 245 -35.64 -33.35 5.57
N ARG A 246 -34.63 -33.77 4.79
CA ARG A 246 -34.83 -34.55 3.56
C ARG A 246 -35.00 -36.06 3.75
N LYS A 247 -34.84 -36.59 4.97
CA LYS A 247 -35.00 -38.03 5.25
C LYS A 247 -36.38 -38.44 5.78
N LYS A 248 -37.35 -37.51 5.88
CA LYS A 248 -38.72 -37.78 6.38
C LYS A 248 -39.82 -37.74 5.33
N LYS A 249 -39.48 -37.68 4.04
CA LYS A 249 -40.43 -37.88 2.94
C LYS A 249 -39.89 -38.92 1.96
N LEU A 250 -40.08 -40.19 2.31
CA LEU A 250 -40.29 -41.35 1.44
C LEU A 250 -40.86 -42.46 2.32
#